data_AF-A3AQI9-F1
#
_entry.id   AF-A3AQI9-F1
#
_cell.length_a   1.000
_cell.length_b   1.000
_cell.length_c   1.000
_cell.angle_alpha   90.00
_cell.angle_beta   90.00
_cell.angle_gamma   90.00
#
_symmetry.space_group_name_H-M   'P 1'
#
loop_
_entity.id
_entity.type
_entity.pdbx_description
1 polymer ?
#
loop_
_entity_poly.entity_id
_entity_poly.type
_entity_poly.pdbx_seq_one_letter_code
_entity_poly.pdbx_strand_id
1 'polypeptide(L)'
;MVSPAAKRISRPRLHLVALFLLLPLLAARHEDVVAATTSTSPAVSFSFNFSNISAARLEADLRFQGDATSPPANGLVSLTTSSVGGRGRMSVRSSGAALRHTTGGHEVASFSTNFTFAIVPINGSCRGDGMAFFLAYYPSPEPPKDSNGGDLGLIAGEGVTGQTIATGKDRFVAVEFDTFSRPYDPSYDHIGIDINTVREANYTKVLPSNTTLEGNMTAYISFNSSTYTDAGRLPVVP
;
A
#
# COMPACT_ATOMS: atom_id res chain seq x y z
N MET A 1 18.22 -13.53 -46.96
CA MET A 1 17.49 -13.89 -45.72
C MET A 1 17.40 -12.65 -44.85
N VAL A 2 16.19 -12.13 -44.63
CA VAL A 2 15.96 -10.91 -43.84
C VAL A 2 15.74 -11.34 -42.39
N SER A 3 16.49 -10.76 -41.46
CA SER A 3 16.36 -11.01 -40.01
C SER A 3 15.03 -10.45 -39.49
N PRO A 4 14.29 -11.13 -38.60
CA PRO A 4 13.04 -10.60 -38.08
C PRO A 4 13.31 -9.43 -37.12
N ALA A 5 12.61 -8.33 -37.32
CA ALA A 5 12.64 -7.17 -36.43
C ALA A 5 12.14 -7.57 -35.03
N ALA A 6 12.95 -7.27 -34.01
CA ALA A 6 12.55 -7.41 -32.61
C ALA A 6 11.34 -6.50 -32.33
N LYS A 7 10.21 -7.12 -31.99
CA LYS A 7 8.98 -6.42 -31.60
C LYS A 7 9.26 -5.64 -30.32
N ARG A 8 9.34 -4.32 -30.44
CA ARG A 8 9.56 -3.40 -29.30
C ARG A 8 8.31 -3.45 -28.42
N ILE A 9 8.35 -4.23 -27.34
CA ILE A 9 7.30 -4.27 -26.32
C ILE A 9 7.28 -2.89 -25.65
N SER A 10 6.24 -2.11 -25.91
CA SER A 10 5.99 -0.87 -25.16
C SER A 10 5.67 -1.27 -23.72
N ARG A 11 6.51 -0.84 -22.78
CA ARG A 11 6.23 -1.01 -21.35
C ARG A 11 5.06 -0.09 -20.99
N PRO A 12 3.91 -0.62 -20.52
CA PRO A 12 2.82 0.23 -20.08
C PRO A 12 3.31 1.07 -18.89
N ARG A 13 3.18 2.39 -18.98
CA ARG A 13 3.33 3.32 -17.86
C ARG A 13 1.94 3.60 -17.31
N LEU A 14 1.53 2.83 -16.31
CA LEU A 14 0.25 3.07 -15.64
C LEU A 14 0.42 4.25 -14.68
N HIS A 15 -0.14 5.40 -15.04
CA HIS A 15 -0.29 6.53 -14.12
C HIS A 15 -1.67 6.41 -13.47
N LEU A 16 -1.70 5.91 -12.23
CA LEU A 16 -2.92 5.89 -11.46
C LEU A 16 -3.04 7.23 -10.71
N VAL A 17 -3.87 8.14 -11.24
CA VAL A 17 -4.28 9.35 -10.52
C VAL A 17 -5.53 8.99 -9.72
N ALA A 18 -5.34 8.63 -8.45
CA ALA A 18 -6.45 8.37 -7.54
C ALA A 18 -6.96 9.71 -6.99
N LEU A 19 -8.07 10.21 -7.54
CA LEU A 19 -8.80 11.36 -7.00
C LEU A 19 -9.98 10.81 -6.19
N PHE A 20 -9.84 10.61 -4.88
CA PHE A 20 -10.94 10.07 -4.08
C PHE A 20 -11.16 10.73 -2.73
N LEU A 21 -12.46 10.87 -2.48
CA LEU A 21 -13.19 11.39 -1.33
C LEU A 21 -13.00 10.45 -0.13
N LEU A 22 -12.35 10.92 0.93
CA LEU A 22 -12.38 10.31 2.25
C LEU A 22 -13.53 10.96 3.04
N LEU A 23 -14.58 10.21 3.39
CA LEU A 23 -15.59 10.58 4.40
C LEU A 23 -16.32 9.30 4.84
N PRO A 24 -16.78 9.16 6.10
CA PRO A 24 -16.31 9.73 7.36
C PRO A 24 -15.88 8.63 8.36
N LEU A 25 -14.74 8.80 9.00
CA LEU A 25 -14.48 8.15 10.29
C LEU A 25 -13.88 9.19 11.22
N LEU A 26 -14.71 10.10 11.75
CA LEU A 26 -14.50 10.83 13.00
C LEU A 26 -15.74 11.70 13.26
N ALA A 27 -16.74 11.14 13.93
CA ALA A 27 -17.78 11.93 14.59
C ALA A 27 -17.84 11.50 16.05
N ALA A 28 -16.99 12.10 16.88
CA ALA A 28 -17.22 12.17 18.32
C ALA A 28 -17.46 13.64 18.63
N ARG A 29 -18.71 13.96 18.96
CA ARG A 29 -19.14 15.30 19.34
C ARG A 29 -18.54 15.64 20.70
N HIS A 30 -17.90 16.79 20.81
CA HIS A 30 -18.06 17.66 21.97
C HIS A 30 -17.80 19.10 21.53
N GLU A 31 -18.79 19.95 21.68
CA GLU A 31 -18.63 21.40 21.54
C GLU A 31 -17.82 21.89 22.73
N ASP A 32 -16.75 22.65 22.46
CA ASP A 32 -16.22 23.69 23.35
C ASP A 32 -15.52 24.73 22.46
N VAL A 33 -16.12 25.91 22.38
CA VAL A 33 -15.55 27.06 21.67
C VAL A 33 -14.47 27.67 22.56
N VAL A 34 -13.21 27.38 22.25
CA VAL A 34 -12.06 28.11 22.77
C VAL A 34 -11.38 28.80 21.59
N ALA A 35 -11.21 30.12 21.69
CA ALA A 35 -10.52 30.93 20.70
C ALA A 35 -9.08 30.41 20.52
N ALA A 36 -8.82 29.75 19.39
CA ALA A 36 -7.51 29.20 19.07
C ALA A 36 -6.58 30.32 18.59
N THR A 37 -5.60 30.65 19.42
CA THR A 37 -4.37 31.31 18.94
C THR A 37 -3.71 30.37 17.93
N THR A 38 -3.66 30.76 16.66
CA THR A 38 -3.03 29.97 15.58
C THR A 38 -1.52 29.96 15.76
N SER A 39 -1.01 29.05 16.60
CA SER A 39 0.40 28.68 16.57
C SER A 39 0.62 27.79 15.35
N THR A 40 1.09 28.37 14.25
CA THR A 40 1.52 27.61 13.08
C THR A 40 2.76 26.81 13.47
N SER A 41 2.57 25.52 13.79
CA SER A 41 3.68 24.58 13.89
C SER A 41 4.38 24.48 12.54
N PRO A 42 5.73 24.42 12.49
CA PRO A 42 6.44 24.30 11.24
C PRO A 42 6.05 22.99 10.52
N ALA A 43 5.85 23.08 9.20
CA ALA A 43 5.58 21.92 8.38
C ALA A 43 6.76 20.94 8.42
N VAL A 44 6.49 19.69 8.77
CA VAL A 44 7.49 18.61 8.78
C VAL A 44 7.40 17.85 7.46
N SER A 45 8.53 17.65 6.78
CA SER A 45 8.63 16.83 5.59
C SER A 45 9.76 15.81 5.71
N PHE A 46 9.57 14.66 5.08
CA PHE A 46 10.53 13.55 5.08
C PHE A 46 10.58 12.93 3.67
N SER A 47 11.72 12.35 3.34
CA SER A 47 11.94 11.66 2.06
C SER A 47 12.91 10.50 2.24
N PHE A 48 12.61 9.39 1.58
CA PHE A 48 13.44 8.18 1.62
C PHE A 48 13.75 7.73 0.19
N ASN A 49 14.96 7.25 -0.05
CA ASN A 49 15.38 6.69 -1.34
C ASN A 49 16.25 5.45 -1.11
N PHE A 50 15.82 4.33 -1.68
CA PHE A 50 16.46 3.02 -1.52
C PHE A 50 17.04 2.45 -2.83
N SER A 51 17.19 3.28 -3.89
CA SER A 51 17.60 2.80 -5.22
C SER A 51 19.08 2.39 -5.33
N ASN A 52 19.95 2.89 -4.46
CA ASN A 52 21.39 2.62 -4.51
C ASN A 52 22.03 2.72 -3.11
N ILE A 53 21.53 1.89 -2.19
CA ILE A 53 21.90 1.90 -0.79
C ILE A 53 22.53 0.55 -0.42
N SER A 54 23.55 0.56 0.46
CA SER A 54 24.20 -0.68 0.88
C SER A 54 23.24 -1.55 1.69
N ALA A 55 23.43 -2.87 1.66
CA ALA A 55 22.63 -3.81 2.45
C ALA A 55 22.62 -3.44 3.94
N ALA A 56 23.77 -3.05 4.49
CA ALA A 56 23.88 -2.60 5.88
C ALA A 56 23.01 -1.38 6.21
N ARG A 57 22.86 -0.45 5.26
CA ARG A 57 22.02 0.73 5.42
C ARG A 57 20.53 0.41 5.23
N LEU A 58 20.19 -0.51 4.33
CA LEU A 58 18.82 -1.04 4.22
C LEU A 58 18.36 -1.66 5.54
N GLU A 59 19.18 -2.50 6.17
CA GLU A 59 18.84 -3.14 7.45
C GLU A 59 18.71 -2.15 8.62
N ALA A 60 19.43 -1.03 8.55
CA ALA A 60 19.33 0.04 9.54
C ALA A 60 18.07 0.91 9.35
N ASP A 61 17.65 1.13 8.10
CA ASP A 61 16.57 2.05 7.75
C ASP A 61 15.21 1.34 7.54
N LEU A 62 15.22 0.02 7.29
CA LEU A 62 14.04 -0.81 7.03
C LEU A 62 13.90 -1.94 8.05
N ARG A 63 12.65 -2.27 8.35
CA ARG A 63 12.26 -3.43 9.18
C ARG A 63 11.62 -4.47 8.28
N PHE A 64 12.19 -5.66 8.28
CA PHE A 64 11.66 -6.85 7.64
C PHE A 64 10.92 -7.69 8.68
N GLN A 65 9.74 -8.17 8.32
CA GLN A 65 8.83 -8.91 9.21
C GLN A 65 8.24 -10.11 8.47
N GLY A 66 7.87 -11.16 9.21
CA GLY A 66 7.46 -12.44 8.61
C GLY A 66 8.57 -13.04 7.76
N ASP A 67 8.23 -13.44 6.53
CA ASP A 67 9.15 -14.08 5.59
C ASP A 67 10.01 -13.08 4.80
N ALA A 68 9.87 -11.79 5.05
CA ALA A 68 10.61 -10.78 4.30
C ALA A 68 12.11 -10.84 4.64
N THR A 69 12.96 -10.83 3.61
CA THR A 69 14.42 -10.80 3.76
C THR A 69 15.04 -9.66 2.97
N SER A 70 16.12 -9.10 3.51
CA SER A 70 16.91 -8.10 2.80
C SER A 70 17.46 -8.63 1.48
N PRO A 71 17.71 -7.72 0.52
CA PRO A 71 18.17 -8.12 -0.80
C PRO A 71 19.61 -8.63 -0.75
N PRO A 72 20.00 -9.55 -1.64
CA PRO A 72 21.41 -9.71 -2.01
C PRO A 72 21.94 -8.39 -2.61
N ALA A 73 23.27 -8.21 -2.68
CA ALA A 73 23.87 -6.97 -3.20
C ALA A 73 23.26 -6.57 -4.57
N ASN A 74 22.69 -5.36 -4.64
CA ASN A 74 21.98 -4.80 -5.82
C ASN A 74 20.71 -5.55 -6.26
N GLY A 75 20.09 -6.35 -5.39
CA GLY A 75 18.87 -7.11 -5.65
C GLY A 75 17.57 -6.47 -5.17
N LEU A 76 16.45 -7.15 -5.42
CA LEU A 76 15.14 -6.84 -4.85
C LEU A 76 15.00 -7.43 -3.45
N VAL A 77 14.27 -6.72 -2.57
CA VAL A 77 13.80 -7.28 -1.29
C VAL A 77 12.87 -8.44 -1.61
N SER A 78 13.08 -9.58 -0.95
CA SER A 78 12.14 -10.70 -1.04
C SER A 78 11.08 -10.52 0.03
N LEU A 79 9.83 -10.26 -0.35
CA LEU A 79 8.71 -10.13 0.60
C LEU A 79 8.14 -11.50 0.98
N THR A 80 8.22 -12.47 0.08
CA THR A 80 7.73 -13.83 0.26
C THR A 80 8.79 -14.83 -0.16
N THR A 81 8.63 -16.09 0.25
CA THR A 81 9.46 -17.20 -0.19
C THR A 81 8.98 -17.76 -1.53
N SER A 82 9.79 -18.62 -2.16
CA SER A 82 9.39 -19.42 -3.32
C SER A 82 8.49 -20.62 -2.97
N SER A 83 7.75 -20.54 -1.86
CA SER A 83 6.85 -21.58 -1.36
C SER A 83 5.47 -21.02 -1.06
N VAL A 84 4.46 -21.90 -1.07
CA VAL A 84 3.07 -21.53 -0.73
C VAL A 84 2.99 -21.08 0.73
N GLY A 85 2.13 -20.09 1.00
CA GLY A 85 1.85 -19.60 2.36
C GLY A 85 2.84 -18.54 2.87
N GLY A 86 3.70 -18.02 2.00
CA GLY A 86 4.62 -16.94 2.36
C GLY A 86 3.89 -15.63 2.68
N ARG A 87 4.26 -14.99 3.80
CA ARG A 87 3.76 -13.67 4.19
C ARG A 87 4.89 -12.85 4.80
N GLY A 88 5.23 -11.74 4.18
CA GLY A 88 6.23 -10.84 4.72
C GLY A 88 5.87 -9.38 4.49
N ARG A 89 6.37 -8.54 5.39
CA ARG A 89 6.22 -7.09 5.30
C ARG A 89 7.59 -6.44 5.39
N MET A 90 7.71 -5.33 4.67
CA MET A 90 8.83 -4.40 4.80
C MET A 90 8.27 -3.03 5.15
N SER A 91 8.84 -2.38 6.16
CA SER A 91 8.41 -1.05 6.61
C SER A 91 9.62 -0.17 6.92
N VAL A 92 9.44 1.16 6.83
CA VAL A 92 10.48 2.11 7.21
C VAL A 92 10.58 2.19 8.74
N ARG A 93 11.80 2.15 9.30
CA ARG A 93 12.06 2.19 10.76
C ARG A 93 11.91 3.57 11.39
N SER A 94 11.73 4.63 10.60
CA SER A 94 11.66 6.00 11.10
C SER A 94 10.24 6.37 11.53
N SER A 95 10.09 6.84 12.77
CA SER A 95 8.85 7.44 13.29
C SER A 95 8.58 8.84 12.72
N GLY A 96 9.55 9.45 12.03
CA GLY A 96 9.44 10.81 11.48
C GLY A 96 8.45 10.93 10.32
N ALA A 97 7.93 9.80 9.83
CA ALA A 97 6.97 9.72 8.74
C ALA A 97 5.50 9.80 9.21
N ALA A 98 5.19 10.64 10.21
CA ALA A 98 3.83 10.77 10.71
C ALA A 98 2.93 11.44 9.66
N LEU A 99 1.92 10.72 9.18
CA LEU A 99 0.97 11.23 8.16
C LEU A 99 -0.15 12.10 8.74
N ARG A 100 -0.26 12.16 10.07
CA ARG A 100 -1.24 13.00 10.78
C ARG A 100 -0.59 13.61 12.01
N HIS A 101 -0.79 14.91 12.19
CA HIS A 101 -0.45 15.62 13.43
C HIS A 101 -1.74 15.86 14.21
N THR A 102 -1.81 15.42 15.47
CA THR A 102 -3.04 15.49 16.27
C THR A 102 -3.10 16.68 17.24
N THR A 103 -2.01 17.43 17.38
CA THR A 103 -1.92 18.59 18.26
C THR A 103 -2.23 19.87 17.48
N GLY A 104 -3.49 20.32 17.50
CA GLY A 104 -3.90 21.64 16.98
C GLY A 104 -4.65 21.66 15.64
N GLY A 105 -4.95 20.51 15.03
CA GLY A 105 -5.77 20.40 13.82
C GLY A 105 -5.85 18.97 13.27
N HIS A 106 -6.75 18.73 12.30
CA HIS A 106 -6.84 17.48 11.54
C HIS A 106 -5.96 17.54 10.28
N GLU A 107 -4.72 18.01 10.42
CA GLU A 107 -3.83 18.14 9.26
C GLU A 107 -3.34 16.75 8.80
N VAL A 108 -3.54 16.46 7.52
CA VAL A 108 -3.11 15.22 6.87
C VAL A 108 -1.97 15.56 5.89
N ALA A 109 -0.89 14.78 5.94
CA ALA A 109 0.23 14.98 5.03
C ALA A 109 -0.11 14.53 3.60
N SER A 110 0.33 15.31 2.61
CA SER A 110 0.44 14.82 1.23
C SER A 110 1.66 13.90 1.11
N PHE A 111 1.58 12.86 0.29
CA PHE A 111 2.73 12.00 0.02
C PHE A 111 2.78 11.53 -1.44
N SER A 112 3.97 11.14 -1.86
CA SER A 112 4.18 10.42 -3.11
C SER A 112 5.21 9.34 -2.90
N THR A 113 4.99 8.17 -3.47
CA THR A 113 5.95 7.08 -3.50
C THR A 113 6.03 6.49 -4.90
N ASN A 114 7.21 6.01 -5.26
CA ASN A 114 7.40 5.16 -6.42
C ASN A 114 8.33 4.01 -6.04
N PHE A 115 8.05 2.84 -6.60
CA PHE A 115 8.85 1.66 -6.36
C PHE A 115 8.76 0.72 -7.56
N THR A 116 9.78 -0.11 -7.70
CA THR A 116 9.81 -1.20 -8.68
C THR A 116 9.70 -2.51 -7.92
N PHE A 117 8.88 -3.42 -8.43
CA PHE A 117 8.63 -4.72 -7.81
C PHE A 117 8.45 -5.78 -8.89
N ALA A 118 8.48 -7.04 -8.46
CA ALA A 118 8.22 -8.17 -9.33
C ALA A 118 7.34 -9.20 -8.62
N ILE A 119 6.29 -9.65 -9.29
CA ILE A 119 5.48 -10.80 -8.84
C ILE A 119 5.85 -11.98 -9.74
N VAL A 120 6.33 -13.07 -9.15
CA VAL A 120 6.82 -14.24 -9.88
C VAL A 120 6.08 -15.48 -9.40
N PRO A 121 5.39 -16.21 -10.30
CA PRO A 121 4.71 -17.45 -9.94
C PRO A 121 5.67 -18.52 -9.43
N ILE A 122 5.23 -19.27 -8.42
CA ILE A 122 5.98 -20.42 -7.92
C ILE A 122 6.01 -21.48 -9.03
N ASN A 123 7.20 -22.01 -9.32
CA ASN A 123 7.43 -22.98 -10.40
C ASN A 123 6.86 -22.55 -11.76
N GLY A 124 6.74 -21.23 -12.01
CA GLY A 124 6.27 -20.66 -13.28
C GLY A 124 4.78 -20.83 -13.58
N SER A 125 3.97 -21.36 -12.64
CA SER A 125 2.54 -21.61 -12.88
C SER A 125 1.64 -21.42 -11.66
N CYS A 126 2.17 -21.62 -10.45
CA CYS A 126 1.41 -21.37 -9.22
C CYS A 126 1.41 -19.88 -8.93
N ARG A 127 0.37 -19.22 -9.43
CA ARG A 127 0.10 -17.78 -9.27
C ARG A 127 -0.49 -17.47 -7.90
N GLY A 128 -0.44 -16.19 -7.55
CA GLY A 128 -1.04 -15.66 -6.35
C GLY A 128 -0.04 -15.40 -5.22
N ASP A 129 -0.42 -14.62 -4.23
CA ASP A 129 -1.74 -13.97 -4.12
C ASP A 129 -1.71 -12.51 -4.58
N GLY A 130 -0.66 -11.76 -4.26
CA GLY A 130 -0.50 -10.40 -4.72
C GLY A 130 0.58 -9.68 -3.91
N MET A 131 0.57 -8.35 -3.97
CA MET A 131 1.42 -7.48 -3.17
C MET A 131 0.66 -6.20 -2.84
N ALA A 132 0.97 -5.56 -1.72
CA ALA A 132 0.39 -4.26 -1.37
C ALA A 132 1.44 -3.25 -0.92
N PHE A 133 1.26 -1.98 -1.31
CA PHE A 133 1.82 -0.84 -0.59
C PHE A 133 0.84 -0.46 0.50
N PHE A 134 1.30 -0.28 1.74
CA PHE A 134 0.39 0.01 2.86
C PHE A 134 0.89 1.13 3.77
N LEU A 135 -0.08 1.78 4.40
CA LEU A 135 0.09 2.73 5.50
C LEU A 135 -0.63 2.13 6.71
N ALA A 136 0.08 1.93 7.82
CA ALA A 136 -0.46 1.32 9.02
C ALA A 136 0.04 2.03 10.28
N TYR A 137 -0.42 1.57 11.44
CA TYR A 137 0.06 2.04 12.73
C TYR A 137 1.59 1.92 12.85
N TYR A 138 2.24 2.91 13.47
CA TYR A 138 3.67 2.89 13.75
C TYR A 138 3.95 2.63 15.25
N PRO A 139 4.88 1.73 15.60
CA PRO A 139 5.57 0.80 14.71
C PRO A 139 4.59 -0.24 14.15
N SER A 140 4.85 -0.70 12.90
CA SER A 140 4.04 -1.76 12.29
C SER A 140 4.09 -3.03 13.15
N PRO A 141 2.95 -3.64 13.50
CA PRO A 141 2.93 -4.96 14.15
C PRO A 141 3.46 -6.03 13.20
N GLU A 142 3.81 -7.21 13.75
CA GLU A 142 4.11 -8.38 12.90
C GLU A 142 2.88 -8.76 12.06
N PRO A 143 3.07 -9.27 10.83
CA PRO A 143 1.98 -9.85 10.05
C PRO A 143 1.24 -10.90 10.89
N PRO A 144 -0.11 -10.91 10.90
CA PRO A 144 -0.86 -11.94 11.59
C PRO A 144 -0.44 -13.33 11.11
N LYS A 145 -0.27 -14.29 12.03
CA LYS A 145 0.26 -15.64 11.71
C LYS A 145 -0.64 -16.42 10.76
N ASP A 146 -1.90 -16.06 10.75
CA ASP A 146 -3.01 -16.62 10.00
C ASP A 146 -3.39 -15.79 8.77
N SER A 147 -2.69 -14.68 8.52
CA SER A 147 -2.87 -13.85 7.32
C SER A 147 -2.28 -14.58 6.11
N ASN A 148 -3.11 -15.32 5.39
CA ASN A 148 -2.66 -16.19 4.31
C ASN A 148 -3.18 -15.69 2.97
N GLY A 149 -2.34 -15.81 1.95
CA GLY A 149 -2.69 -15.50 0.57
C GLY A 149 -3.35 -14.13 0.40
N GLY A 150 -4.64 -14.11 0.03
CA GLY A 150 -5.43 -12.90 -0.22
C GLY A 150 -5.66 -12.02 1.00
N ASP A 151 -5.27 -12.45 2.20
CA ASP A 151 -5.16 -11.54 3.33
C ASP A 151 -3.96 -10.55 3.18
N LEU A 152 -3.11 -10.77 2.16
CA LEU A 152 -1.93 -9.99 1.76
C LEU A 152 -0.92 -9.74 2.86
N GLY A 153 -0.95 -10.58 3.89
CA GLY A 153 -0.19 -10.35 5.10
C GLY A 153 -0.67 -9.13 5.89
N LEU A 154 -1.80 -8.48 5.56
CA LEU A 154 -2.32 -7.21 6.12
C LEU A 154 -3.35 -7.40 7.23
N ILE A 155 -4.27 -8.34 7.06
CA ILE A 155 -5.37 -8.61 7.99
C ILE A 155 -5.30 -10.04 8.54
N ALA A 156 -5.82 -10.26 9.75
CA ALA A 156 -5.96 -11.61 10.29
C ALA A 156 -6.89 -12.46 9.42
N GLY A 157 -6.65 -13.76 9.37
CA GLY A 157 -7.43 -14.66 8.54
C GLY A 157 -8.85 -14.79 9.08
N GLU A 158 -9.85 -14.64 8.20
CA GLU A 158 -11.26 -14.73 8.56
C GLU A 158 -11.58 -16.06 9.27
N GLY A 159 -11.00 -17.17 8.80
CA GLY A 159 -11.24 -18.50 9.38
C GLY A 159 -10.77 -18.69 10.82
N VAL A 160 -9.98 -17.76 11.36
CA VAL A 160 -9.43 -17.84 12.72
C VAL A 160 -10.12 -16.85 13.65
N THR A 161 -10.31 -15.61 13.19
CA THR A 161 -10.83 -14.51 14.03
C THR A 161 -12.28 -14.16 13.74
N GLY A 162 -12.83 -14.59 12.59
CA GLY A 162 -14.09 -14.09 12.04
C GLY A 162 -14.02 -12.61 11.64
N GLN A 163 -12.84 -11.98 11.71
CA GLN A 163 -12.67 -10.56 11.46
C GLN A 163 -12.36 -10.32 9.98
N THR A 164 -13.22 -9.55 9.33
CA THR A 164 -13.04 -9.12 7.94
C THR A 164 -12.61 -7.66 7.82
N ILE A 165 -12.70 -6.91 8.92
CA ILE A 165 -12.34 -5.47 8.98
C ILE A 165 -11.35 -5.26 10.13
N ALA A 166 -10.17 -4.77 9.81
CA ALA A 166 -9.13 -4.45 10.77
C ALA A 166 -9.50 -3.28 11.68
N THR A 167 -9.16 -3.39 12.96
CA THR A 167 -9.52 -2.41 14.00
C THR A 167 -8.32 -2.01 14.84
N GLY A 168 -8.43 -0.89 15.57
CA GLY A 168 -7.37 -0.47 16.49
C GLY A 168 -6.04 -0.20 15.80
N LYS A 169 -4.99 -0.93 16.21
CA LYS A 169 -3.63 -0.84 15.67
C LYS A 169 -3.43 -1.64 14.38
N ASP A 170 -4.38 -2.50 14.02
CA ASP A 170 -4.32 -3.29 12.79
C ASP A 170 -4.90 -2.53 11.60
N ARG A 171 -5.49 -1.33 11.82
CA ARG A 171 -6.00 -0.47 10.75
C ARG A 171 -4.92 -0.12 9.74
N PHE A 172 -5.32 -0.12 8.47
CA PHE A 172 -4.44 0.16 7.34
C PHE A 172 -5.20 0.84 6.20
N VAL A 173 -4.44 1.53 5.36
CA VAL A 173 -4.85 1.85 3.98
C VAL A 173 -3.82 1.18 3.07
N ALA A 174 -4.27 0.50 2.02
CA ALA A 174 -3.36 -0.13 1.09
C ALA A 174 -3.73 0.11 -0.37
N VAL A 175 -2.74 0.03 -1.24
CA VAL A 175 -2.91 -0.14 -2.68
C VAL A 175 -2.43 -1.54 -3.00
N GLU A 176 -3.37 -2.42 -3.32
CA GLU A 176 -3.10 -3.82 -3.66
C GLU A 176 -2.87 -4.01 -5.16
N PHE A 177 -2.05 -5.00 -5.48
CA PHE A 177 -1.76 -5.52 -6.81
C PHE A 177 -2.12 -7.00 -6.76
N ASP A 178 -3.39 -7.30 -6.99
CA ASP A 178 -3.96 -8.63 -6.82
C ASP A 178 -3.85 -9.43 -8.12
N THR A 179 -3.34 -10.65 -7.99
CA THR A 179 -3.06 -11.60 -9.08
C THR A 179 -3.90 -12.87 -9.00
N PHE A 180 -4.80 -12.95 -8.02
CA PHE A 180 -5.57 -14.15 -7.72
C PHE A 180 -7.02 -13.82 -7.33
N SER A 181 -7.94 -14.07 -8.25
CA SER A 181 -9.36 -13.83 -8.04
C SER A 181 -9.97 -14.78 -7.00
N ARG A 182 -10.58 -14.20 -5.95
CA ARG A 182 -11.44 -14.87 -4.97
C ARG A 182 -12.91 -14.46 -5.15
N PRO A 183 -13.86 -15.06 -4.41
CA PRO A 183 -15.28 -14.73 -4.57
C PRO A 183 -15.66 -13.26 -4.33
N TYR A 184 -14.82 -12.50 -3.65
CA TYR A 184 -15.00 -11.07 -3.39
C TYR A 184 -14.20 -10.17 -4.35
N ASP A 185 -13.50 -10.76 -5.33
CA ASP A 185 -12.66 -10.06 -6.30
C ASP A 185 -13.30 -10.07 -7.70
N PRO A 186 -12.93 -9.11 -8.57
CA PRO A 186 -13.13 -9.24 -10.00
C PRO A 186 -12.43 -10.47 -10.58
N SER A 187 -12.85 -10.89 -11.78
CA SER A 187 -12.36 -12.11 -12.44
C SER A 187 -10.93 -12.04 -13.00
N TYR A 188 -10.28 -10.88 -12.99
CA TYR A 188 -8.94 -10.67 -13.54
C TYR A 188 -8.05 -9.92 -12.55
N ASP A 189 -6.74 -9.97 -12.78
CA ASP A 189 -5.76 -9.16 -12.07
C ASP A 189 -6.26 -7.71 -11.95
N HIS A 190 -6.13 -7.14 -10.76
CA HIS A 190 -6.67 -5.83 -10.49
C HIS A 190 -5.80 -5.05 -9.51
N ILE A 191 -6.01 -3.73 -9.51
CA ILE A 191 -5.41 -2.84 -8.54
C ILE A 191 -6.52 -2.30 -7.66
N GLY A 192 -6.41 -2.53 -6.36
CA GLY A 192 -7.41 -2.14 -5.36
C GLY A 192 -6.90 -1.02 -4.45
N ILE A 193 -7.83 -0.29 -3.84
CA ILE A 193 -7.58 0.58 -2.69
C ILE A 193 -8.35 0.03 -1.49
N ASP A 194 -7.60 -0.45 -0.52
CA ASP A 194 -8.12 -1.12 0.66
C ASP A 194 -8.18 -0.17 1.83
N ILE A 195 -9.30 -0.21 2.57
CA ILE A 195 -9.48 0.60 3.78
C ILE A 195 -9.88 -0.34 4.91
N ASN A 196 -8.88 -0.74 5.71
CA ASN A 196 -9.00 -1.71 6.81
C ASN A 196 -9.49 -3.11 6.41
N THR A 197 -9.80 -3.37 5.15
CA THR A 197 -10.20 -4.67 4.64
C THR A 197 -9.59 -4.84 3.25
N VAL A 198 -9.05 -6.02 2.98
CA VAL A 198 -8.63 -6.50 1.64
C VAL A 198 -9.78 -7.15 0.88
N ARG A 199 -10.95 -7.23 1.51
CA ARG A 199 -12.18 -7.74 0.91
C ARG A 199 -12.99 -6.54 0.48
N GLU A 200 -13.50 -6.59 -0.74
CA GLU A 200 -14.33 -5.53 -1.31
C GLU A 200 -13.61 -4.18 -1.27
N ALA A 201 -12.48 -4.10 -1.98
CA ALA A 201 -11.68 -2.87 -2.06
C ALA A 201 -12.57 -1.65 -2.35
N ASN A 202 -12.31 -0.55 -1.64
CA ASN A 202 -13.09 0.68 -1.74
C ASN A 202 -13.01 1.29 -3.15
N TYR A 203 -11.96 0.97 -3.89
CA TYR A 203 -11.84 1.22 -5.31
C TYR A 203 -11.14 0.05 -5.98
N THR A 204 -11.61 -0.34 -7.15
CA THR A 204 -11.00 -1.44 -7.91
C THR A 204 -10.84 -1.05 -9.37
N LYS A 205 -9.62 -1.21 -9.89
CA LYS A 205 -9.31 -1.11 -11.32
C LYS A 205 -8.96 -2.50 -11.86
N VAL A 206 -9.93 -3.13 -12.50
CA VAL A 206 -9.73 -4.39 -13.22
C VAL A 206 -8.84 -4.16 -14.44
N LEU A 207 -7.84 -5.01 -14.62
CA LEU A 207 -7.00 -4.99 -15.81
C LEU A 207 -7.68 -5.71 -16.99
N PRO A 208 -7.33 -5.37 -18.24
CA PRO A 208 -7.78 -6.13 -19.40
C PRO A 208 -7.39 -7.61 -19.25
N SER A 209 -8.24 -8.52 -19.73
CA SER A 209 -8.05 -9.98 -19.58
C SER A 209 -6.74 -10.55 -20.14
N ASN A 210 -6.07 -9.80 -21.03
CA ASN A 210 -4.78 -10.15 -21.63
C ASN A 210 -3.57 -9.47 -20.95
N THR A 211 -3.80 -8.81 -19.81
CA THR A 211 -2.79 -8.13 -19.02
C THR A 211 -2.60 -8.86 -17.70
N THR A 212 -1.35 -8.97 -17.25
CA THR A 212 -0.96 -9.63 -16.01
C THR A 212 -0.14 -8.68 -15.15
N LEU A 213 -0.30 -8.78 -13.84
CA LEU A 213 0.57 -8.16 -12.83
C LEU A 213 1.75 -9.07 -12.48
N GLU A 214 2.06 -10.08 -13.29
CA GLU A 214 3.32 -10.82 -13.17
C GLU A 214 4.49 -10.09 -13.83
N GLY A 215 5.68 -10.32 -13.31
CA GLY A 215 6.93 -9.78 -13.82
C GLY A 215 7.26 -8.40 -13.25
N ASN A 216 8.20 -7.70 -13.90
CA ASN A 216 8.74 -6.44 -13.38
C ASN A 216 7.81 -5.26 -13.68
N MET A 217 7.41 -4.55 -12.64
CA MET A 217 6.51 -3.39 -12.71
C MET A 217 7.07 -2.21 -11.94
N THR A 218 6.62 -1.01 -12.30
CA THR A 218 6.86 0.22 -11.55
C THR A 218 5.53 0.84 -11.19
N ALA A 219 5.34 1.14 -9.91
CA ALA A 219 4.16 1.82 -9.41
C ALA A 219 4.49 3.28 -9.02
N TYR A 220 3.51 4.16 -9.26
CA TYR A 220 3.52 5.54 -8.80
C TYR A 220 2.24 5.76 -8.00
N ILE A 221 2.37 6.11 -6.73
CA ILE A 221 1.24 6.37 -5.82
C ILE A 221 1.42 7.78 -5.28
N SER A 222 0.38 8.59 -5.38
CA SER A 222 0.34 9.92 -4.80
C SER A 222 -0.97 10.15 -4.06
N PHE A 223 -0.87 10.90 -2.97
CA PHE A 223 -1.99 11.40 -2.21
C PHE A 223 -1.80 12.89 -1.99
N ASN A 224 -2.81 13.67 -2.38
CA ASN A 224 -2.84 15.10 -2.19
C ASN A 224 -3.85 15.45 -1.09
N SER A 225 -3.35 15.93 0.05
CA SER A 225 -4.20 16.32 1.17
C SER A 225 -5.00 17.60 0.91
N SER A 226 -4.65 18.43 -0.09
CA SER A 226 -5.43 19.63 -0.41
C SER A 226 -6.77 19.33 -1.08
N THR A 227 -6.92 18.13 -1.65
CA THR A 227 -8.22 17.64 -2.13
C THR A 227 -9.07 17.05 -1.00
N TYR A 228 -8.50 16.90 0.20
CA TYR A 228 -9.22 16.52 1.40
C TYR A 228 -9.68 17.79 2.13
N THR A 229 -10.98 18.05 2.10
CA THR A 229 -11.58 19.10 2.91
C THR A 229 -12.19 18.45 4.14
N ASP A 230 -11.78 18.92 5.31
CA ASP A 230 -12.14 18.37 6.62
C ASP A 230 -13.60 18.63 7.04
N ALA A 231 -14.44 19.04 6.10
CA ALA A 231 -15.86 19.21 6.27
C ALA A 231 -16.54 18.42 5.15
N GLY A 232 -17.61 17.70 5.47
CA GLY A 232 -18.53 17.09 4.49
C GLY A 232 -19.26 18.12 3.62
N ARG A 233 -18.53 19.08 3.06
CA ARG A 233 -19.00 20.13 2.20
C ARG A 233 -18.09 20.11 0.98
N LEU A 234 -18.58 19.45 -0.07
CA LEU A 234 -17.99 19.48 -1.39
C LEU A 234 -17.69 20.95 -1.77
N PRO A 235 -16.51 21.26 -2.33
CA PRO A 235 -16.37 22.49 -3.09
C PRO A 235 -17.34 22.39 -4.26
N VAL A 236 -18.38 23.23 -4.23
CA VAL A 236 -19.12 23.59 -5.43
C VAL A 236 -18.11 24.34 -6.29
N VAL A 237 -17.67 23.72 -7.38
CA VAL A 237 -16.95 24.42 -8.45
C VAL A 237 -17.93 24.47 -9.62
N PRO A 238 -18.16 25.66 -10.21
CA PRO A 238 -19.16 25.91 -11.25
C PRO A 238 -18.94 25.10 -12.54
#